data_AF-A0AAJ7JAV0-F1
#
_entry.id   AF-A0AAJ7JAV0-F1
#
_cell.length_a   1.000
_cell.length_b   1.000
_cell.length_c   1.000
_cell.angle_alpha   90.00
_cell.angle_beta   90.00
_cell.angle_gamma   90.00
#
_symmetry.space_group_name_H-M   'P 1'
#
loop_
_entity.id
_entity.type
_entity.pdbx_description
1 polymer ?
#
loop_
_entity_poly.entity_id
_entity_poly.type
_entity_poly.pdbx_seq_one_letter_code
_entity_poly.pdbx_strand_id
1 'polypeptide(L)'
;MNALNDDNSEFRQMGRKMFKPTFRFYIRDTLKRMWPSLYEIFGPYLQNKEVDSFFVNLISETMKYRKEHNVSRPDFVNMLMEVKEHPEKMDNIEITDA
;
A
#
# COMPACT_ATOMS: atom_id res chain seq x y z
N MET A 1 14.14 -5.56 -12.14
CA MET A 1 12.88 -6.27 -11.87
C MET A 1 11.92 -5.97 -13.01
N ASN A 2 11.54 -6.96 -13.82
CA ASN A 2 10.49 -6.81 -14.83
C ASN A 2 9.10 -7.04 -14.19
N ALA A 3 8.83 -6.37 -13.07
CA ALA A 3 7.67 -6.62 -12.21
C ALA A 3 6.34 -6.47 -12.96
N LEU A 4 6.29 -5.57 -13.95
CA LEU A 4 5.12 -5.31 -14.78
C LEU A 4 5.12 -6.04 -16.12
N ASN A 5 6.22 -6.66 -16.55
CA ASN A 5 6.27 -7.34 -17.85
C ASN A 5 6.12 -8.85 -17.70
N ASP A 6 6.66 -9.41 -16.61
CA ASP A 6 6.53 -10.83 -16.30
C ASP A 6 5.20 -11.11 -15.59
N ASP A 7 4.32 -11.86 -16.25
CA ASP A 7 3.03 -12.28 -15.69
C ASP A 7 3.15 -13.13 -14.43
N ASN A 8 4.27 -13.83 -14.27
CA ASN A 8 4.56 -14.66 -13.13
C ASN A 8 5.38 -13.92 -12.06
N SER A 9 5.61 -12.61 -12.21
CA SER A 9 6.28 -11.82 -11.19
C SER A 9 5.51 -11.89 -9.86
N GLU A 10 6.25 -11.93 -8.76
CA GLU A 10 5.65 -11.94 -7.42
C GLU A 10 4.74 -10.73 -7.20
N PHE A 11 5.15 -9.56 -7.72
CA PHE A 11 4.36 -8.34 -7.71
C PHE A 11 2.98 -8.54 -8.38
N ARG A 12 2.93 -9.15 -9.58
CA ARG A 12 1.67 -9.44 -10.26
C ARG A 12 0.84 -10.50 -9.54
N GLN A 13 1.48 -11.53 -8.98
CA GLN A 13 0.79 -12.55 -8.20
C GLN A 13 0.12 -11.95 -6.95
N MET A 14 0.84 -11.10 -6.19
CA MET A 14 0.31 -10.40 -5.03
C MET A 14 -0.75 -9.38 -5.39
N GLY A 15 -0.57 -8.64 -6.49
CA GLY A 15 -1.59 -7.75 -7.03
C GLY A 15 -2.90 -8.49 -7.35
N ARG A 16 -2.83 -9.62 -8.08
CA ARG A 16 -4.02 -10.44 -8.36
C ARG A 16 -4.68 -10.95 -7.08
N LYS A 17 -3.89 -11.34 -6.08
CA LYS A 17 -4.40 -11.80 -4.78
C LYS A 17 -5.07 -10.68 -3.98
N MET A 18 -4.57 -9.45 -4.07
CA MET A 18 -5.16 -8.26 -3.45
C MET A 18 -6.56 -7.96 -3.99
N PHE A 19 -6.74 -8.03 -5.32
CA PHE A 19 -8.00 -7.72 -5.99
C PHE A 19 -8.94 -8.92 -6.16
N LYS A 20 -8.52 -10.14 -5.77
CA LYS A 20 -9.37 -11.32 -5.87
C LYS A 20 -10.57 -11.19 -4.92
N PRO A 21 -11.82 -11.21 -5.43
CA PRO A 21 -12.99 -11.20 -4.56
C PRO A 21 -13.00 -12.47 -3.72
N THR A 22 -13.10 -12.30 -2.40
CA THR A 22 -13.21 -13.40 -1.44
C THR A 22 -14.36 -13.11 -0.48
N PHE A 23 -14.92 -14.15 0.15
CA PHE A 23 -15.96 -13.96 1.17
C PHE A 23 -15.48 -13.04 2.31
N ARG A 24 -14.19 -13.16 2.69
CA ARG A 24 -13.55 -12.26 3.66
C ARG A 24 -13.52 -10.81 3.18
N PHE A 25 -13.24 -10.57 1.90
CA PHE A 25 -13.29 -9.23 1.31
C PHE A 25 -14.68 -8.62 1.43
N TYR A 26 -15.74 -9.38 1.10
CA TYR A 26 -17.12 -8.91 1.22
C TYR A 26 -17.50 -8.60 2.67
N ILE A 27 -17.20 -9.50 3.61
CA ILE A 27 -17.45 -9.24 5.04
C ILE A 27 -16.73 -7.98 5.49
N ARG A 28 -15.44 -7.86 5.16
CA ARG A 28 -14.61 -6.71 5.53
C ARG A 28 -15.20 -5.41 4.99
N ASP A 29 -15.59 -5.40 3.73
CA ASP A 29 -16.14 -4.23 3.05
C ASP A 29 -17.54 -3.85 3.56
N THR A 30 -18.40 -4.84 3.83
CA THR A 30 -19.70 -4.62 4.47
C THR A 30 -19.54 -4.10 5.91
N LEU A 31 -18.64 -4.68 6.71
CA LEU A 31 -18.35 -4.20 8.07
C LEU A 31 -17.83 -2.77 8.05
N LYS A 32 -16.91 -2.44 7.13
CA LYS A 32 -16.38 -1.09 6.98
C LYS A 32 -17.48 -0.07 6.69
N ARG A 33 -18.46 -0.43 5.84
CA ARG A 33 -19.56 0.46 5.43
C ARG A 33 -20.67 0.56 6.47
N MET A 34 -21.07 -0.55 7.04
CA MET A 34 -22.25 -0.63 7.92
C MET A 34 -21.92 -0.34 9.38
N TRP A 35 -20.70 -0.66 9.82
CA TRP A 35 -20.33 -0.57 11.24
C TRP A 35 -18.86 -0.15 11.44
N PRO A 36 -18.53 1.12 11.16
CA PRO A 36 -17.15 1.61 11.19
C PRO A 36 -16.45 1.39 12.54
N SER A 37 -17.14 1.61 13.66
CA SER A 37 -16.58 1.36 15.00
C SER A 37 -16.20 -0.10 15.24
N LEU A 38 -16.96 -1.05 14.67
CA LEU A 38 -16.64 -2.47 14.75
C LEU A 38 -15.46 -2.82 13.82
N TYR A 39 -15.40 -2.18 12.65
CA TYR A 39 -14.30 -2.32 11.73
C TYR A 39 -12.97 -1.83 12.31
N GLU A 40 -12.94 -0.78 13.13
CA GLU A 40 -11.71 -0.33 13.80
C GLU A 40 -11.07 -1.43 14.66
N ILE A 41 -11.90 -2.30 15.26
CA ILE A 41 -11.44 -3.40 16.11
C ILE A 41 -11.07 -4.63 15.26
N PHE A 42 -11.94 -5.03 14.32
CA PHE A 42 -11.80 -6.31 13.60
C PHE A 42 -11.15 -6.19 12.20
N GLY A 43 -11.19 -5.02 11.60
CA GLY A 43 -10.69 -4.72 10.26
C GLY A 43 -9.24 -5.17 10.02
N PRO A 44 -8.29 -4.87 10.93
CA PRO A 44 -6.90 -5.31 10.78
C PRO A 44 -6.74 -6.83 10.70
N TYR A 45 -7.58 -7.59 11.40
CA TYR A 45 -7.54 -9.06 11.38
C TYR A 45 -8.16 -9.67 10.12
N LEU A 46 -8.99 -8.91 9.41
CA LEU A 46 -9.65 -9.34 8.17
C LEU A 46 -8.81 -9.09 6.92
N GLN A 47 -7.69 -8.37 7.03
CA GLN A 47 -6.80 -8.14 5.90
C GLN A 47 -5.98 -9.39 5.56
N ASN A 48 -5.52 -9.46 4.31
CA ASN A 48 -4.70 -10.55 3.84
C ASN A 48 -3.24 -10.28 4.24
N LYS A 49 -2.85 -10.77 5.42
CA LYS A 49 -1.54 -10.51 6.03
C LYS A 49 -0.35 -10.73 5.11
N GLU A 50 -0.43 -11.72 4.21
CA GLU A 50 0.64 -12.03 3.25
C GLU A 50 0.77 -10.95 2.17
N VAL A 51 -0.37 -10.46 1.66
CA VAL A 51 -0.39 -9.37 0.68
C VAL A 51 0.05 -8.07 1.34
N ASP A 52 -0.45 -7.80 2.56
CA ASP A 52 -0.09 -6.58 3.29
C ASP A 52 1.40 -6.55 3.61
N SER A 53 1.96 -7.64 4.16
CA SER A 53 3.39 -7.71 4.49
C SER A 53 4.26 -7.59 3.25
N PHE A 54 3.87 -8.20 2.13
CA PHE A 54 4.60 -8.09 0.87
C PHE A 54 4.74 -6.64 0.41
N PHE A 55 3.63 -5.90 0.29
CA PHE A 55 3.68 -4.52 -0.22
C PHE A 55 4.32 -3.56 0.79
N VAL A 56 4.06 -3.72 2.09
CA VAL A 56 4.71 -2.90 3.13
C VAL A 56 6.22 -3.10 3.13
N ASN A 57 6.69 -4.35 3.06
CA ASN A 57 8.11 -4.66 3.00
C ASN A 57 8.74 -4.14 1.70
N LEU A 58 8.11 -4.40 0.56
CA LEU A 58 8.59 -3.94 -0.75
C LEU A 58 8.85 -2.44 -0.77
N ILE A 59 7.88 -1.64 -0.31
CA ILE A 59 8.01 -0.17 -0.27
C ILE A 59 9.05 0.25 0.77
N SER A 60 9.02 -0.33 1.97
CA SER A 60 9.96 0.02 3.04
C SER A 60 11.42 -0.28 2.66
N GLU A 61 11.67 -1.43 2.05
CA GLU A 61 12.98 -1.83 1.54
C GLU A 61 13.41 -0.94 0.37
N THR A 62 12.49 -0.59 -0.53
CA THR A 62 12.80 0.31 -1.66
C THR A 62 13.18 1.70 -1.14
N MET A 63 12.45 2.25 -0.18
CA MET A 63 12.79 3.54 0.45
C MET A 63 14.14 3.48 1.15
N LYS A 64 14.41 2.41 1.91
CA LYS A 64 15.68 2.20 2.61
C LYS A 64 16.85 2.16 1.62
N TYR A 65 16.74 1.31 0.60
CA TYR A 65 17.75 1.18 -0.45
C TYR A 65 18.04 2.54 -1.13
N ARG A 66 16.99 3.27 -1.52
CA ARG A 66 17.16 4.57 -2.17
C ARG A 66 17.86 5.59 -1.29
N LYS A 67 17.53 5.62 0.01
CA LYS A 67 18.18 6.49 0.99
C LYS A 67 19.65 6.15 1.18
N GLU A 68 19.99 4.88 1.33
CA GLU A 68 21.37 4.41 1.51
C GLU A 68 22.26 4.67 0.27
N HIS A 69 21.67 4.61 -0.92
CA HIS A 69 22.39 4.76 -2.19
C HIS A 69 22.22 6.13 -2.86
N ASN A 70 21.59 7.11 -2.19
CA ASN A 70 21.30 8.44 -2.74
C ASN A 70 20.58 8.40 -4.12
N VAL A 71 19.66 7.46 -4.30
CA VAL A 71 18.87 7.32 -5.52
C VAL A 71 17.60 8.12 -5.40
N SER A 72 17.46 9.18 -6.20
CA SER A 72 16.21 9.93 -6.35
C SER A 72 15.55 9.65 -7.70
N ARG A 73 14.23 9.47 -7.68
CA ARG A 73 13.40 9.28 -8.88
C ARG A 73 12.09 10.04 -8.69
N PRO A 74 11.60 10.82 -9.65
CA PRO A 74 10.34 11.55 -9.50
C PRO A 74 9.14 10.61 -9.63
N ASP A 75 8.92 9.77 -8.61
CA ASP A 75 7.86 8.76 -8.56
C ASP A 75 7.16 8.72 -7.19
N PHE A 76 6.15 7.86 -7.06
CA PHE A 76 5.37 7.70 -5.84
C PHE A 76 6.22 7.35 -4.61
N VAL A 77 7.28 6.55 -4.76
CA VAL A 77 8.13 6.18 -3.62
C VAL A 77 8.93 7.39 -3.13
N ASN A 78 9.37 8.27 -4.03
CA ASN A 78 10.06 9.50 -3.64
C ASN A 78 9.11 10.48 -2.94
N MET A 79 7.86 10.58 -3.40
CA MET A 79 6.83 11.33 -2.67
C MET A 79 6.64 10.77 -1.25
N LEU A 80 6.57 9.44 -1.08
CA LEU A 80 6.49 8.83 0.26
C LEU A 80 7.72 9.14 1.13
N MET A 81 8.92 9.20 0.54
CA MET A 81 10.14 9.58 1.26
C MET A 81 10.11 11.04 1.69
N GLU A 82 9.71 11.95 0.81
CA GLU A 82 9.57 13.38 1.11
C GLU A 82 8.56 13.62 2.22
N VAL A 83 7.40 12.96 2.16
CA VAL A 83 6.37 13.01 3.21
C VAL A 83 6.91 12.52 4.55
N LYS A 84 7.74 11.47 4.54
CA LYS A 84 8.32 10.91 5.76
C LYS A 84 9.38 11.83 6.38
N GLU A 85 10.12 12.57 5.57
CA GLU A 85 11.19 13.48 6.01
C GLU A 85 10.66 14.89 6.33
N HIS A 86 9.57 15.29 5.67
CA HIS A 86 8.96 16.61 5.74
C HIS A 86 7.44 16.51 5.93
N PRO A 87 6.97 16.00 7.07
CA PRO A 87 5.53 15.85 7.33
C PRO A 87 4.77 17.18 7.25
N GLU A 88 5.41 18.31 7.54
CA GLU A 88 4.86 19.67 7.44
C GLU A 88 4.45 20.07 6.01
N LYS A 89 5.01 19.41 4.99
CA LYS A 89 4.62 19.66 3.60
C LYS A 89 3.27 19.05 3.23
N MET A 90 2.76 18.10 4.03
CA MET A 90 1.46 17.47 3.81
C MET A 90 0.30 18.45 3.95
N ASP A 91 0.41 19.42 4.85
CA ASP A 91 -0.64 20.41 5.11
C ASP A 91 -0.92 21.32 3.90
N ASN A 92 0.06 21.41 2.97
CA ASN A 92 -0.02 22.22 1.76
C ASN A 92 -0.35 21.40 0.50
N ILE A 93 -0.66 20.10 0.64
CA ILE A 93 -1.07 19.28 -0.49
C ILE A 93 -2.57 19.50 -0.72
N GLU A 94 -2.91 20.32 -1.71
CA GLU A 94 -4.28 20.42 -2.21
C GLU A 94 -4.67 19.08 -2.83
N ILE A 95 -5.55 18.34 -2.14
CA ILE A 95 -6.16 17.14 -2.71
C ILE A 95 -7.12 17.61 -3.78
N THR A 96 -6.82 17.34 -5.04
CA THR A 96 -7.77 17.58 -6.13
C THR A 96 -8.94 16.61 -5.97
N ASP A 97 -10.14 17.15 -5.75
CA ASP A 97 -11.37 16.36 -5.79
C ASP A 97 -11.50 15.76 -7.20
N ALA A 98 -11.46 14.42 -7.29
CA ALA A 98 -11.63 13.66 -8.51
C ALA A 98 -13.08 13.19 -8.68
#